data_AF-A0A9K3KSM5-F1
#
_entry.id   AF-A0A9K3KSM5-F1
#
_cell.length_a   1.000
_cell.length_b   1.000
_cell.length_c   1.000
_cell.angle_alpha   90.00
_cell.angle_beta   90.00
_cell.angle_gamma   90.00
#
_symmetry.space_group_name_H-M   'P 1'
#
loop_
_entity.id
_entity.type
_entity.pdbx_description
1 polymer ?
#
loop_
_entity_poly.entity_id
_entity_poly.type
_entity_poly.pdbx_seq_one_letter_code
_entity_poly.pdbx_strand_id
1 'polypeptide(L)'
;MQSQSDICLDELVEAFNFIKVTKEEKQLMREKYLSVKLSDDVVHQAKLYVQKIAALYNTSNPFHNFDHACHVTMSVHKLMKRVVTDGTNSEEGMNSSSLEQESKDCYGILTSDPLTLFAIAFSALIHDVDHPGVSNGQLAQESPEVAEHYKNKSIAEQKSFDISWNLLMGDEFVDLRHAIFPRQADMFRFREVAVNIVLATDIFDKEMGDMRKERWKKVFGNNSSSKLLIEDNETIQNTRATIVLEHIIQASDVSHTMQHWHVYLKWNKRLFEEMSIAFAHGRMSCDPAVFWYHGELNFFDNYVIPLAKKIGECGVFGVSSDEYLNYALSNRKEWELKGRDIVTDMMKSL
;
A
#
# COMPACT_ATOMS: atom_id res chain seq x y z
N MET A 1 11.01 13.98 25.23
CA MET A 1 11.91 12.93 24.75
C MET A 1 11.06 11.67 24.60
N GLN A 2 10.46 11.46 23.43
CA GLN A 2 9.98 10.12 23.09
C GLN A 2 11.24 9.25 22.93
N SER A 3 11.27 8.08 23.59
CA SER A 3 12.33 7.10 23.35
C SER A 3 12.38 6.82 21.86
N GLN A 4 13.57 6.85 21.25
CA GLN A 4 13.75 6.24 19.93
C GLN A 4 13.20 4.82 20.04
N SER A 5 12.21 4.48 19.22
CA SER A 5 11.83 3.08 19.08
C SER A 5 13.02 2.30 18.55
N ASP A 6 13.19 1.06 19.01
CA ASP A 6 14.28 0.21 18.52
C ASP A 6 14.00 -0.30 17.10
N ILE A 7 12.72 -0.37 16.70
CA ILE A 7 12.28 -0.83 15.37
C ILE A 7 11.03 -0.10 14.88
N CYS A 8 10.80 -0.15 13.55
CA CYS A 8 9.63 0.43 12.89
C CYS A 8 8.29 -0.06 13.45
N LEU A 9 8.19 -1.35 13.82
CA LEU A 9 6.96 -1.93 14.35
C LEU A 9 6.45 -1.21 15.61
N ASP A 10 7.35 -0.71 16.44
CA ASP A 10 7.01 -0.03 17.70
C ASP A 10 6.46 1.40 17.47
N GLU A 11 6.50 1.90 16.24
CA GLU A 11 5.98 3.22 15.83
C GLU A 11 4.55 3.17 15.27
N LEU A 12 3.96 1.98 15.15
CA LEU A 12 2.63 1.82 14.57
C LEU A 12 1.56 2.53 15.39
N VAL A 13 0.75 3.34 14.69
CA VAL A 13 -0.44 3.99 15.28
C VAL A 13 -1.74 3.37 14.79
N GLU A 14 -2.79 3.40 15.63
CA GLU A 14 -4.12 2.86 15.28
C GLU A 14 -4.82 3.72 14.20
N ALA A 15 -4.65 5.03 14.29
CA ALA A 15 -5.20 6.02 13.37
C ALA A 15 -4.30 7.26 13.31
N PHE A 16 -4.11 7.82 12.11
CA PHE A 16 -3.36 9.06 11.94
C PHE A 16 -4.19 10.27 12.35
N ASN A 17 -3.52 11.28 12.89
CA ASN A 17 -4.12 12.59 13.10
C ASN A 17 -3.97 13.44 11.83
N PHE A 18 -5.04 13.49 11.03
CA PHE A 18 -5.02 14.24 9.79
C PHE A 18 -5.25 15.73 10.02
N ILE A 19 -4.62 16.56 9.18
CA ILE A 19 -4.92 18.00 9.16
C ILE A 19 -6.27 18.21 8.47
N LYS A 20 -7.24 18.76 9.22
CA LYS A 20 -8.49 19.25 8.67
C LYS A 20 -8.30 20.67 8.14
N VAL A 21 -8.71 20.89 6.90
CA VAL A 21 -8.82 22.22 6.29
C VAL A 21 -10.21 22.41 5.73
N THR A 22 -10.72 23.63 5.86
CA THR A 22 -11.98 24.10 5.30
C THR A 22 -11.92 24.08 3.77
N LYS A 23 -13.07 24.14 3.10
CA LYS A 23 -13.12 24.17 1.63
C LYS A 23 -12.39 25.39 1.07
N GLU A 24 -12.52 26.52 1.76
CA GLU A 24 -11.87 27.78 1.43
C GLU A 24 -10.34 27.67 1.57
N GLU A 25 -9.87 27.07 2.67
CA GLU A 25 -8.43 26.79 2.87
C GLU A 25 -7.89 25.83 1.81
N LYS A 26 -8.64 24.79 1.42
CA LYS A 26 -8.23 23.86 0.35
C LYS A 26 -8.06 24.57 -0.99
N GLN A 27 -8.99 25.43 -1.36
CA GLN A 27 -8.92 26.18 -2.62
C GLN A 27 -7.71 27.13 -2.61
N LEU A 28 -7.51 27.86 -1.52
CA LEU A 28 -6.35 28.74 -1.34
C LEU A 28 -5.03 27.97 -1.37
N MET A 29 -4.97 26.82 -0.70
CA MET A 29 -3.81 25.93 -0.71
C MET A 29 -3.53 25.40 -2.12
N ARG A 30 -4.56 25.00 -2.87
CA ARG A 30 -4.42 24.52 -4.24
C ARG A 30 -3.85 25.59 -5.18
N GLU A 31 -4.35 26.81 -5.09
CA GLU A 31 -3.82 27.95 -5.85
C GLU A 31 -2.36 28.24 -5.47
N LYS A 32 -2.05 28.22 -4.17
CA LYS A 32 -0.69 28.35 -3.67
C LYS A 32 0.21 27.24 -4.20
N TYR A 33 -0.19 25.97 -4.14
CA TYR A 33 0.60 24.83 -4.62
C TYR A 33 0.90 24.90 -6.11
N LEU A 34 -0.06 25.33 -6.94
CA LEU A 34 0.14 25.52 -8.37
C LEU A 34 1.18 26.62 -8.69
N SER A 35 1.42 27.54 -7.75
CA SER A 35 2.43 28.60 -7.89
C SER A 35 3.82 28.22 -7.35
N VAL A 36 3.93 27.13 -6.58
CA VAL A 36 5.21 26.71 -5.97
C VAL A 36 6.15 26.22 -7.07
N LYS A 37 7.36 26.78 -7.09
CA LYS A 37 8.48 26.27 -7.88
C LYS A 37 9.50 25.64 -6.94
N LEU A 38 9.79 24.36 -7.14
CA LEU A 38 10.89 23.69 -6.45
C LEU A 38 12.22 24.20 -7.00
N SER A 39 13.24 24.31 -6.15
CA SER A 39 14.59 24.63 -6.60
C SER A 39 15.18 23.48 -7.42
N ASP A 40 16.15 23.81 -8.28
CA ASP A 40 16.86 22.79 -9.07
C ASP A 40 17.56 21.76 -8.17
N ASP A 41 18.05 22.17 -7.00
CA ASP A 41 18.66 21.29 -5.99
C ASP A 41 17.66 20.26 -5.45
N VAL A 42 16.43 20.69 -5.09
CA VAL A 42 15.38 19.77 -4.62
C VAL A 42 15.00 18.78 -5.72
N VAL A 43 14.85 19.25 -6.96
CA VAL A 43 14.53 18.39 -8.11
C VAL A 43 15.66 17.41 -8.41
N HIS A 44 16.91 17.85 -8.30
CA HIS A 44 18.09 17.01 -8.48
C HIS A 44 18.17 15.93 -7.39
N GLN A 45 18.04 16.32 -6.12
CA GLN A 45 18.06 15.38 -4.99
C GLN A 45 16.90 14.40 -5.04
N ALA A 46 15.69 14.82 -5.44
CA ALA A 46 14.57 13.91 -5.65
C ALA A 46 14.86 12.86 -6.72
N LYS A 47 15.43 13.26 -7.87
CA LYS A 47 15.83 12.33 -8.93
C LYS A 47 16.93 11.39 -8.47
N LEU A 48 17.94 11.91 -7.76
CA LEU A 48 19.03 11.11 -7.21
C LEU A 48 18.52 10.09 -6.19
N TYR A 49 17.58 10.47 -5.33
CA TYR A 49 16.96 9.56 -4.38
C TYR A 49 16.26 8.41 -5.08
N VAL A 50 15.42 8.70 -6.08
CA VAL A 50 14.75 7.66 -6.89
C VAL A 50 15.76 6.76 -7.60
N GLN A 51 16.85 7.31 -8.14
CA GLN A 51 17.92 6.52 -8.76
C GLN A 51 18.60 5.58 -7.78
N LYS A 52 18.91 6.05 -6.56
CA LYS A 52 19.52 5.22 -5.54
C LYS A 52 18.57 4.15 -5.01
N ILE A 53 17.29 4.47 -4.81
CA ILE A 53 16.26 3.48 -4.48
C ILE A 53 16.15 2.42 -5.59
N ALA A 54 16.09 2.83 -6.85
CA ALA A 54 16.04 1.89 -7.98
C ALA A 54 17.25 0.95 -8.01
N ALA A 55 18.43 1.43 -7.65
CA ALA A 55 19.65 0.63 -7.58
C ALA A 55 19.68 -0.37 -6.40
N LEU A 56 18.86 -0.14 -5.36
CA LEU A 56 18.73 -1.05 -4.22
C LEU A 56 17.71 -2.19 -4.47
N TYR A 57 16.91 -2.09 -5.52
CA TYR A 57 16.08 -3.21 -5.97
C TYR A 57 16.94 -4.27 -6.67
N ASN A 58 16.80 -5.53 -6.25
CA ASN A 58 17.55 -6.62 -6.85
C ASN A 58 17.06 -6.91 -8.28
N THR A 59 17.88 -6.57 -9.28
CA THR A 59 17.58 -6.81 -10.69
C THR A 59 17.50 -8.28 -11.08
N SER A 60 17.97 -9.19 -10.21
CA SER A 60 17.88 -10.63 -10.42
C SER A 60 16.52 -11.21 -10.02
N ASN A 61 15.72 -10.47 -9.24
CA ASN A 61 14.37 -10.89 -8.86
C ASN A 61 13.42 -10.69 -10.06
N PRO A 62 12.76 -11.75 -10.56
CA PRO A 62 11.79 -11.58 -11.64
C PRO A 62 10.56 -10.75 -11.26
N PHE A 63 10.09 -10.82 -10.01
CA PHE A 63 8.90 -10.12 -9.53
C PHE A 63 9.25 -8.93 -8.62
N HIS A 64 9.88 -9.16 -7.47
CA HIS A 64 10.15 -8.10 -6.48
C HIS A 64 11.38 -7.26 -6.90
N ASN A 65 11.18 -6.45 -7.94
CA ASN A 65 12.17 -5.56 -8.56
C ASN A 65 11.60 -4.15 -8.78
N PHE A 66 12.40 -3.25 -9.37
CA PHE A 66 11.99 -1.86 -9.55
C PHE A 66 10.80 -1.68 -10.51
N ASP A 67 10.56 -2.60 -11.45
CA ASP A 67 9.35 -2.54 -12.29
C ASP A 67 8.09 -2.71 -11.43
N HIS A 68 8.13 -3.63 -10.46
CA HIS A 68 7.01 -3.86 -9.54
C HIS A 68 6.77 -2.63 -8.68
N ALA A 69 7.81 -2.07 -8.06
CA ALA A 69 7.71 -0.82 -7.30
C ALA A 69 7.10 0.33 -8.13
N CYS A 70 7.49 0.45 -9.40
CA CYS A 70 6.93 1.41 -10.33
C CYS A 70 5.44 1.14 -10.59
N HIS A 71 5.06 -0.12 -10.81
CA HIS A 71 3.67 -0.54 -11.02
C HIS A 71 2.79 -0.21 -9.80
N VAL A 72 3.27 -0.51 -8.59
CA VAL A 72 2.58 -0.18 -7.32
C VAL A 72 2.44 1.34 -7.16
N THR A 73 3.52 2.10 -7.38
CA THR A 73 3.50 3.58 -7.30
C THR A 73 2.49 4.19 -8.26
N MET A 74 2.41 3.69 -9.50
CA MET A 74 1.43 4.12 -10.49
C MET A 74 0.00 3.78 -10.07
N SER A 75 -0.22 2.60 -9.48
CA SER A 75 -1.52 2.19 -8.97
C SER A 75 -1.97 3.07 -7.80
N VAL A 76 -1.09 3.35 -6.84
CA VAL A 76 -1.35 4.28 -5.74
C VAL A 76 -1.76 5.64 -6.29
N HIS A 77 -0.96 6.23 -7.19
CA HIS A 77 -1.29 7.53 -7.80
C HIS A 77 -2.65 7.53 -8.51
N LYS A 78 -2.98 6.45 -9.22
CA LYS A 78 -4.27 6.30 -9.88
C LYS A 78 -5.42 6.23 -8.88
N LEU A 79 -5.30 5.41 -7.84
CA LEU A 79 -6.32 5.30 -6.80
C LEU A 79 -6.51 6.63 -6.07
N MET A 80 -5.42 7.32 -5.69
CA MET A 80 -5.49 8.64 -5.06
C MET A 80 -6.20 9.68 -5.92
N LYS A 81 -6.03 9.65 -7.25
CA LYS A 81 -6.76 10.54 -8.18
C LYS A 81 -8.24 10.19 -8.36
N ARG A 82 -8.61 8.94 -8.07
CA ARG A 82 -9.97 8.43 -8.23
C ARG A 82 -10.75 8.38 -6.91
N VAL A 83 -10.11 8.69 -5.79
CA VAL A 83 -10.77 9.11 -4.54
C VAL A 83 -11.72 10.26 -4.93
N VAL A 84 -13.04 10.01 -4.87
CA VAL A 84 -14.10 10.73 -5.59
C VAL A 84 -13.99 12.25 -5.46
N THR A 85 -13.45 12.90 -6.50
CA THR A 85 -13.36 14.35 -6.56
C THR A 85 -14.67 14.96 -7.01
N ASP A 86 -15.54 15.28 -6.05
CA ASP A 86 -16.80 16.00 -6.21
C ASP A 86 -17.82 15.42 -7.22
N GLY A 87 -19.08 15.49 -6.84
CA GLY A 87 -20.22 15.17 -7.70
C GLY A 87 -20.38 16.17 -8.85
N THR A 88 -19.51 16.11 -9.86
CA THR A 88 -19.88 16.63 -11.18
C THR A 88 -20.82 15.63 -11.82
N ASN A 89 -22.11 15.77 -11.47
CA ASN A 89 -23.34 15.33 -12.17
C ASN A 89 -24.39 14.77 -11.20
N SER A 90 -24.86 15.59 -10.25
CA SER A 90 -26.24 15.51 -9.76
C SER A 90 -26.60 16.76 -8.97
N GLU A 91 -26.85 17.86 -9.71
CA GLU A 91 -27.96 18.71 -9.30
C GLU A 91 -29.22 17.85 -9.43
N GLU A 92 -29.72 17.32 -8.32
CA GLU A 92 -31.15 17.13 -8.04
C GLU A 92 -31.31 16.52 -6.65
N GLY A 93 -32.11 17.18 -5.82
CA GLY A 93 -32.19 16.91 -4.41
C GLY A 93 -32.85 15.58 -4.07
N MET A 94 -32.36 14.94 -3.01
CA MET A 94 -33.12 14.18 -2.01
C MET A 94 -32.12 13.64 -0.98
N ASN A 95 -32.52 13.68 0.30
CA ASN A 95 -31.82 13.17 1.50
C ASN A 95 -30.59 12.29 1.20
N SER A 96 -29.39 12.87 1.28
CA SER A 96 -28.16 12.07 1.26
C SER A 96 -28.16 11.13 2.45
N SER A 97 -27.92 9.84 2.21
CA SER A 97 -27.79 8.88 3.30
C SER A 97 -26.61 9.24 4.20
N SER A 98 -26.65 8.88 5.48
CA SER A 98 -25.55 9.16 6.43
C SER A 98 -24.19 8.63 5.93
N LEU A 99 -24.19 7.52 5.20
CA LEU A 99 -23.00 6.90 4.60
C LEU A 99 -22.40 7.74 3.46
N GLU A 100 -23.21 8.44 2.66
CA GLU A 100 -22.73 9.33 1.60
C GLU A 100 -22.08 10.59 2.16
N GLN A 101 -22.60 11.13 3.27
CA GLN A 101 -22.02 12.28 3.95
C GLN A 101 -20.70 11.91 4.65
N GLU A 102 -20.64 10.74 5.31
CA GLU A 102 -19.43 10.23 5.96
C GLU A 102 -18.30 9.89 4.94
N SER A 103 -18.66 9.39 3.76
CA SER A 103 -17.69 9.14 2.67
C SER A 103 -17.10 10.45 2.14
N LYS A 104 -17.92 11.51 1.99
CA LYS A 104 -17.46 12.85 1.57
C LYS A 104 -16.52 13.49 2.59
N ASP A 105 -16.71 13.25 3.88
CA ASP A 105 -15.85 13.80 4.93
C ASP A 105 -14.48 13.09 5.00
N CYS A 106 -14.46 11.76 4.85
CA CYS A 106 -13.22 10.97 4.72
C CYS A 106 -12.41 11.37 3.46
N TYR A 107 -13.11 11.55 2.32
CA TYR A 107 -12.55 12.09 1.09
C TYR A 107 -11.90 13.47 1.30
N GLY A 108 -12.64 14.34 2.00
CA GLY A 108 -12.20 15.68 2.33
C GLY A 108 -10.89 15.66 3.10
N ILE A 109 -10.70 14.71 4.01
CA ILE A 109 -9.49 14.60 4.84
C ILE A 109 -8.28 14.13 4.01
N LEU A 110 -8.43 13.07 3.20
CA LEU A 110 -7.32 12.50 2.44
C LEU A 110 -6.78 13.46 1.37
N THR A 111 -7.66 14.15 0.65
CA THR A 111 -7.27 15.12 -0.40
C THR A 111 -6.69 16.43 0.14
N SER A 112 -6.80 16.65 1.45
CA SER A 112 -6.42 17.89 2.13
C SER A 112 -5.06 17.87 2.78
N ASP A 113 -4.43 16.70 2.81
CA ASP A 113 -3.16 16.50 3.47
C ASP A 113 -2.07 16.08 2.46
N PRO A 114 -1.40 17.04 1.81
CA PRO A 114 -0.36 16.76 0.82
C PRO A 114 0.81 15.95 1.38
N LEU A 115 1.11 16.10 2.68
CA LEU A 115 2.21 15.36 3.30
C LEU A 115 1.87 13.87 3.35
N THR A 116 0.64 13.53 3.73
CA THR A 116 0.15 12.14 3.73
C THR A 116 0.01 11.58 2.32
N LEU A 117 -0.45 12.38 1.35
CA LEU A 117 -0.48 11.99 -0.07
C LEU A 117 0.92 11.67 -0.61
N PHE A 118 1.91 12.47 -0.24
CA PHE A 118 3.30 12.23 -0.62
C PHE A 118 3.87 11.02 0.13
N ALA A 119 3.53 10.83 1.40
CA ALA A 119 3.99 9.70 2.21
C ALA A 119 3.53 8.34 1.64
N ILE A 120 2.28 8.20 1.18
CA ILE A 120 1.83 6.94 0.55
C ILE A 120 2.51 6.70 -0.81
N ALA A 121 2.76 7.75 -1.60
CA ALA A 121 3.49 7.62 -2.86
C ALA A 121 4.97 7.25 -2.62
N PHE A 122 5.59 7.83 -1.60
CA PHE A 122 6.93 7.47 -1.15
C PHE A 122 6.98 6.02 -0.66
N SER A 123 6.01 5.59 0.15
CA SER A 123 5.92 4.23 0.67
C SER A 123 5.81 3.19 -0.45
N ALA A 124 4.98 3.46 -1.47
CA ALA A 124 4.85 2.61 -2.64
C ALA A 124 6.16 2.42 -3.42
N LEU A 125 6.97 3.48 -3.51
CA LEU A 125 8.28 3.43 -4.18
C LEU A 125 9.30 2.56 -3.42
N ILE A 126 9.18 2.48 -2.09
CA ILE A 126 10.20 1.86 -1.23
C ILE A 126 9.82 0.51 -0.62
N HIS A 127 8.57 0.08 -0.71
CA HIS A 127 8.03 -1.04 0.10
C HIS A 127 8.82 -2.36 -0.01
N ASP A 128 9.44 -2.59 -1.17
CA ASP A 128 10.17 -3.82 -1.52
C ASP A 128 11.68 -3.60 -1.76
N VAL A 129 12.24 -2.50 -1.27
CA VAL A 129 13.68 -2.24 -1.38
C VAL A 129 14.49 -3.37 -0.72
N ASP A 130 15.52 -3.88 -1.40
CA ASP A 130 16.35 -4.98 -0.92
C ASP A 130 15.59 -6.31 -0.67
N HIS A 131 14.46 -6.52 -1.37
CA HIS A 131 13.70 -7.76 -1.24
C HIS A 131 14.53 -9.01 -1.66
N PRO A 132 14.62 -10.07 -0.84
CA PRO A 132 15.52 -11.20 -1.07
C PRO A 132 14.97 -12.27 -2.03
N GLY A 133 13.76 -12.08 -2.53
CA GLY A 133 13.04 -13.02 -3.40
C GLY A 133 12.50 -14.25 -2.68
N VAL A 134 12.31 -14.16 -1.35
CA VAL A 134 11.81 -15.24 -0.50
C VAL A 134 10.85 -14.67 0.54
N SER A 135 10.00 -15.52 1.13
CA SER A 135 9.05 -15.10 2.16
C SER A 135 9.74 -14.66 3.46
N ASN A 136 9.03 -13.88 4.29
CA ASN A 136 9.49 -13.52 5.63
C ASN A 136 9.88 -14.74 6.49
N GLY A 137 9.15 -15.86 6.36
CA GLY A 137 9.47 -17.10 7.09
C GLY A 137 10.79 -17.75 6.64
N GLN A 138 11.11 -17.69 5.35
CA GLN A 138 12.40 -18.16 4.83
C GLN A 138 13.53 -17.18 5.17
N LEU A 139 13.29 -15.88 5.03
CA LEU A 139 14.25 -14.84 5.40
C LEU A 139 14.66 -14.95 6.88
N ALA A 140 13.70 -15.26 7.76
CA ALA A 140 13.98 -15.49 9.17
C ALA A 140 14.95 -16.66 9.43
N GLN A 141 14.87 -17.72 8.60
CA GLN A 141 15.77 -18.87 8.69
C GLN A 141 17.16 -18.55 8.12
N GLU A 142 17.23 -17.79 7.04
CA GLU A 142 18.48 -17.44 6.37
C GLU A 142 19.26 -16.33 7.08
N SER A 143 18.57 -15.45 7.81
CA SER A 143 19.18 -14.33 8.53
C SER A 143 18.60 -14.18 9.94
N PRO A 144 18.95 -15.10 10.87
CA PRO A 144 18.39 -15.09 12.23
C PRO A 144 18.65 -13.79 13.00
N GLU A 145 19.80 -13.16 12.80
CA GLU A 145 20.15 -11.88 13.46
C GLU A 145 19.22 -10.74 13.02
N VAL A 146 18.90 -10.67 11.71
CA VAL A 146 17.96 -9.68 11.16
C VAL A 146 16.54 -9.98 11.65
N ALA A 147 16.18 -11.26 11.71
CA ALA A 147 14.89 -11.70 12.22
C ALA A 147 14.70 -11.36 13.70
N GLU A 148 15.74 -11.58 14.52
CA GLU A 148 15.76 -11.23 15.94
C GLU A 148 15.63 -9.72 16.14
N HIS A 149 16.40 -8.93 15.37
CA HIS A 149 16.29 -7.46 15.40
C HIS A 149 14.86 -7.00 15.15
N TYR A 150 14.20 -7.52 14.11
CA TYR A 150 12.81 -7.19 13.76
C TYR A 150 11.75 -8.02 14.48
N LYS A 151 12.11 -8.69 15.59
CA LYS A 151 11.19 -9.47 16.44
C LYS A 151 10.37 -10.53 15.68
N ASN A 152 10.92 -11.08 14.60
CA ASN A 152 10.31 -12.07 13.70
C ASN A 152 8.96 -11.63 13.08
N LYS A 153 8.76 -10.32 12.90
CA LYS A 153 7.53 -9.73 12.34
C LYS A 153 7.87 -8.80 11.19
N SER A 154 7.17 -8.93 10.06
CA SER A 154 7.31 -8.08 8.87
C SER A 154 8.76 -7.71 8.55
N ILE A 155 9.63 -8.73 8.50
CA ILE A 155 11.09 -8.57 8.51
C ILE A 155 11.54 -7.82 7.24
N ALA A 156 11.04 -8.24 6.07
CA ALA A 156 11.34 -7.62 4.80
C ALA A 156 10.82 -6.17 4.76
N GLU A 157 9.59 -5.93 5.19
CA GLU A 157 8.94 -4.61 5.15
C GLU A 157 9.66 -3.60 6.06
N GLN A 158 10.02 -4.00 7.28
CA GLN A 158 10.80 -3.16 8.19
C GLN A 158 12.19 -2.85 7.63
N LYS A 159 12.86 -3.86 7.05
CA LYS A 159 14.17 -3.69 6.41
C LYS A 159 14.12 -2.75 5.22
N SER A 160 13.14 -2.91 4.33
CA SER A 160 12.89 -2.02 3.18
C SER A 160 12.75 -0.57 3.63
N PHE A 161 11.98 -0.36 4.70
CA PHE A 161 11.77 0.96 5.27
C PHE A 161 13.05 1.56 5.84
N ASP A 162 13.76 0.83 6.71
CA ASP A 162 14.96 1.36 7.37
C ASP A 162 16.09 1.67 6.39
N ILE A 163 16.31 0.83 5.38
CA ILE A 163 17.29 1.11 4.31
C ILE A 163 16.94 2.42 3.60
N SER A 164 15.69 2.55 3.18
CA SER A 164 15.22 3.70 2.40
C SER A 164 15.20 4.99 3.24
N TRP A 165 14.78 4.90 4.50
CA TRP A 165 14.75 6.03 5.42
C TRP A 165 16.16 6.51 5.76
N ASN A 166 17.08 5.59 6.07
CA ASN A 166 18.47 5.94 6.36
C ASN A 166 19.14 6.58 5.15
N LEU A 167 18.84 6.09 3.94
CA LEU A 167 19.26 6.75 2.70
C LEU A 167 18.73 8.18 2.63
N LEU A 168 17.41 8.40 2.82
CA LEU A 168 16.80 9.73 2.77
C LEU A 168 17.39 10.68 3.82
N MET A 169 17.86 10.17 4.97
CA MET A 169 18.45 10.95 6.06
C MET A 169 19.93 11.32 5.83
N GLY A 170 20.59 10.77 4.80
CA GLY A 170 21.98 11.11 4.46
C GLY A 170 22.18 12.57 4.02
N ASP A 171 23.39 13.11 4.16
CA ASP A 171 23.70 14.53 3.92
C ASP A 171 23.41 15.02 2.49
N GLU A 172 23.31 14.11 1.52
CA GLU A 172 23.05 14.43 0.11
C GLU A 172 21.58 14.83 -0.19
N PHE A 173 20.64 14.62 0.74
CA PHE A 173 19.21 14.89 0.55
C PHE A 173 18.68 16.02 1.44
N VAL A 174 19.55 16.89 1.92
CA VAL A 174 19.18 17.96 2.87
C VAL A 174 18.09 18.87 2.31
N ASP A 175 18.19 19.35 1.07
CA ASP A 175 17.19 20.25 0.48
C ASP A 175 15.87 19.53 0.21
N LEU A 176 15.94 18.27 -0.24
CA LEU A 176 14.77 17.42 -0.42
C LEU A 176 14.03 17.22 0.91
N ARG A 177 14.75 16.90 1.99
CA ARG A 177 14.16 16.77 3.33
C ARG A 177 13.50 18.06 3.80
N HIS A 178 14.16 19.20 3.64
CA HIS A 178 13.59 20.50 3.99
C HIS A 178 12.35 20.83 3.15
N ALA A 179 12.28 20.38 1.90
CA ALA A 179 11.11 20.55 1.04
C ALA A 179 9.93 19.64 1.44
N ILE A 180 10.20 18.41 1.87
CA ILE A 180 9.16 17.44 2.28
C ILE A 180 8.65 17.78 3.69
N PHE A 181 9.56 17.94 4.65
CA PHE A 181 9.27 18.19 6.05
C PHE A 181 10.14 19.34 6.61
N PRO A 182 9.71 20.60 6.44
CA PRO A 182 10.50 21.76 6.88
C PRO A 182 10.64 21.85 8.41
N ARG A 183 9.74 21.20 9.17
CA ARG A 183 9.79 21.14 10.63
C ARG A 183 9.95 19.70 11.10
N GLN A 184 10.57 19.53 12.26
CA GLN A 184 10.75 18.21 12.88
C GLN A 184 9.40 17.49 13.12
N ALA A 185 8.35 18.23 13.47
CA ALA A 185 7.00 17.66 13.61
C ALA A 185 6.44 17.10 12.29
N ASP A 186 6.75 17.74 11.16
CA ASP A 186 6.33 17.24 9.84
C ASP A 186 7.11 15.96 9.49
N MET A 187 8.39 15.87 9.87
CA MET A 187 9.21 14.67 9.69
C MET A 187 8.65 13.49 10.48
N PHE A 188 8.29 13.71 11.76
CA PHE A 188 7.69 12.66 12.58
C PHE A 188 6.36 12.18 12.01
N ARG A 189 5.48 13.10 11.57
CA ARG A 189 4.21 12.70 10.94
C ARG A 189 4.42 11.96 9.62
N PHE A 190 5.38 12.41 8.81
CA PHE A 190 5.73 11.73 7.57
C PHE A 190 6.25 10.31 7.83
N ARG A 191 7.11 10.13 8.83
CA ARG A 191 7.62 8.81 9.25
C ARG A 191 6.50 7.92 9.75
N GLU A 192 5.64 8.41 10.65
CA GLU A 192 4.49 7.68 11.19
C GLU A 192 3.61 7.11 10.07
N VAL A 193 3.22 7.96 9.11
CA VAL A 193 2.43 7.51 7.96
C VAL A 193 3.21 6.50 7.12
N ALA A 194 4.45 6.79 6.77
CA ALA A 194 5.22 5.94 5.87
C ALA A 194 5.53 4.55 6.47
N VAL A 195 5.83 4.47 7.77
CA VAL A 195 6.00 3.21 8.52
C VAL A 195 4.72 2.40 8.46
N ASN A 196 3.59 2.97 8.90
CA ASN A 196 2.30 2.27 8.89
C ASN A 196 1.92 1.74 7.49
N ILE A 197 2.20 2.51 6.44
CA ILE A 197 1.84 2.13 5.07
C ILE A 197 2.76 1.05 4.52
N VAL A 198 4.09 1.11 4.76
CA VAL A 198 4.99 0.02 4.36
C VAL A 198 4.67 -1.25 5.12
N LEU A 199 4.49 -1.20 6.44
CA LEU A 199 4.15 -2.41 7.22
C LEU A 199 2.76 -2.98 6.87
N ALA A 200 1.86 -2.18 6.29
CA ALA A 200 0.57 -2.64 5.81
C ALA A 200 0.65 -3.52 4.54
N THR A 201 1.80 -3.60 3.86
CA THR A 201 2.01 -4.52 2.73
C THR A 201 2.26 -5.96 3.18
N ASP A 202 2.65 -6.18 4.44
CA ASP A 202 2.67 -7.54 5.01
C ASP A 202 1.23 -8.02 5.24
N ILE A 203 0.74 -8.84 4.32
CA ILE A 203 -0.62 -9.40 4.35
C ILE A 203 -0.66 -10.78 5.01
N PHE A 204 0.50 -11.36 5.32
CA PHE A 204 0.62 -12.69 5.91
C PHE A 204 0.82 -12.65 7.43
N ASP A 205 1.20 -11.51 8.00
CA ASP A 205 1.16 -11.32 9.45
C ASP A 205 -0.28 -11.38 9.96
N LYS A 206 -0.57 -12.47 10.69
CA LYS A 206 -1.90 -12.78 11.21
C LYS A 206 -2.36 -11.79 12.26
N GLU A 207 -1.46 -11.33 13.13
CA GLU A 207 -1.80 -10.41 14.22
C GLU A 207 -2.17 -9.04 13.66
N MET A 208 -1.33 -8.52 12.75
CA MET A 208 -1.61 -7.31 11.98
C MET A 208 -2.88 -7.44 11.13
N GLY A 209 -3.10 -8.61 10.52
CA GLY A 209 -4.30 -8.93 9.77
C GLY A 209 -5.56 -8.90 10.64
N ASP A 210 -5.51 -9.43 11.85
CA ASP A 210 -6.64 -9.48 12.77
C ASP A 210 -6.94 -8.10 13.38
N MET A 211 -5.92 -7.32 13.73
CA MET A 211 -6.08 -5.91 14.14
C MET A 211 -6.74 -5.06 13.04
N ARG A 212 -6.32 -5.22 11.77
CA ARG A 212 -6.97 -4.55 10.62
C ARG A 212 -8.43 -4.95 10.47
N LYS A 213 -8.77 -6.24 10.62
CA LYS A 213 -10.17 -6.71 10.57
C LYS A 213 -11.02 -6.15 11.71
N GLU A 214 -10.45 -6.00 12.90
CA GLU A 214 -11.15 -5.41 14.05
C GLU A 214 -11.44 -3.94 13.82
N ARG A 215 -10.43 -3.15 13.39
CA ARG A 215 -10.60 -1.74 13.00
C ARG A 215 -11.65 -1.57 11.90
N TRP A 216 -11.63 -2.43 10.88
CA TRP A 216 -12.65 -2.45 9.83
C TRP A 216 -14.05 -2.64 10.40
N LYS A 217 -14.26 -3.68 11.23
CA LYS A 217 -15.58 -3.97 11.82
C LYS A 217 -16.08 -2.86 12.74
N LYS A 218 -15.18 -2.20 13.46
CA LYS A 218 -15.49 -1.08 14.35
C LYS A 218 -16.12 0.10 13.59
N VAL A 219 -15.64 0.34 12.37
CA VAL A 219 -15.93 1.56 11.61
C VAL A 219 -16.89 1.34 10.44
N PHE A 220 -16.90 0.16 9.83
CA PHE A 220 -17.71 -0.19 8.67
C PHE A 220 -18.71 -1.34 8.94
N GLY A 221 -18.79 -1.86 10.17
CA GLY A 221 -19.68 -2.98 10.52
C GLY A 221 -21.14 -2.58 10.77
N ASN A 222 -22.09 -3.48 10.50
CA ASN A 222 -23.54 -3.21 10.66
C ASN A 222 -24.02 -2.93 12.11
N ASN A 223 -23.20 -3.22 13.13
CA ASN A 223 -23.50 -2.96 14.55
C ASN A 223 -22.91 -1.64 15.08
N SER A 224 -22.41 -0.78 14.18
CA SER A 224 -21.78 0.51 14.49
C SER A 224 -22.61 1.41 15.41
N SER A 225 -23.95 1.30 15.38
CA SER A 225 -24.87 2.18 16.12
C SER A 225 -24.84 2.05 17.65
N SER A 226 -24.24 1.01 18.23
CA SER A 226 -24.22 0.82 19.71
C SER A 226 -22.85 1.01 20.37
N LYS A 227 -21.74 0.95 19.61
CA LYS A 227 -20.37 1.25 20.12
C LYS A 227 -19.84 2.64 19.72
N LEU A 228 -20.36 3.26 18.66
CA LEU A 228 -19.96 4.61 18.23
C LEU A 228 -20.51 5.75 19.11
N LEU A 229 -21.30 5.44 20.14
CA LEU A 229 -21.91 6.46 21.03
C LEU A 229 -20.91 7.08 22.02
N ILE A 230 -19.66 6.62 22.06
CA ILE A 230 -18.63 7.02 23.04
C ILE A 230 -17.44 7.73 22.38
N GLU A 231 -17.11 7.42 21.12
CA GLU A 231 -16.00 8.04 20.40
C GLU A 231 -16.46 9.30 19.65
N ASP A 232 -15.65 10.35 19.66
CA ASP A 232 -15.95 11.55 18.91
C ASP A 232 -15.86 11.28 17.38
N ASN A 233 -16.62 12.07 16.61
CA ASN A 233 -16.73 11.92 15.16
C ASN A 233 -15.36 12.07 14.46
N GLU A 234 -14.46 12.88 15.01
CA GLU A 234 -13.13 13.10 14.43
C GLU A 234 -12.24 11.86 14.53
N THR A 235 -12.23 11.17 15.67
CA THR A 235 -11.52 9.90 15.85
C THR A 235 -12.00 8.85 14.85
N ILE A 236 -13.32 8.75 14.63
CA ILE A 236 -13.92 7.81 13.67
C ILE A 236 -13.49 8.15 12.24
N GLN A 237 -13.53 9.44 11.85
CA GLN A 237 -13.12 9.90 10.52
C GLN A 237 -11.63 9.65 10.24
N ASN A 238 -10.77 9.94 11.21
CA ASN A 238 -9.33 9.68 11.13
C ASN A 238 -9.03 8.18 11.00
N THR A 239 -9.76 7.34 11.75
CA THR A 239 -9.65 5.88 11.63
C THR A 239 -10.09 5.41 10.24
N ARG A 240 -11.20 5.94 9.70
CA ARG A 240 -11.65 5.65 8.32
C ARG A 240 -10.58 5.99 7.29
N ALA A 241 -10.05 7.21 7.35
CA ALA A 241 -9.04 7.69 6.41
C ALA A 241 -7.75 6.85 6.49
N THR A 242 -7.33 6.46 7.69
CA THR A 242 -6.19 5.56 7.90
C THR A 242 -6.42 4.20 7.24
N ILE A 243 -7.57 3.57 7.50
CA ILE A 243 -7.95 2.29 6.89
C ILE A 243 -7.96 2.40 5.36
N VAL A 244 -8.50 3.49 4.82
CA VAL A 244 -8.53 3.72 3.37
C VAL A 244 -7.11 3.79 2.79
N LEU A 245 -6.17 4.49 3.41
CA LEU A 245 -4.77 4.54 2.95
C LEU A 245 -4.10 3.16 2.98
N GLU A 246 -4.32 2.39 4.05
CA GLU A 246 -3.80 1.01 4.14
C GLU A 246 -4.38 0.12 3.03
N HIS A 247 -5.66 0.27 2.71
CA HIS A 247 -6.27 -0.49 1.61
C HIS A 247 -5.77 -0.03 0.24
N ILE A 248 -5.41 1.26 0.06
CA ILE A 248 -4.84 1.76 -1.20
C ILE A 248 -3.50 1.10 -1.48
N ILE A 249 -2.60 1.02 -0.50
CA ILE A 249 -1.30 0.37 -0.70
C ILE A 249 -1.47 -1.15 -0.91
N GLN A 250 -2.30 -1.82 -0.10
CA GLN A 250 -2.57 -3.25 -0.24
C GLN A 250 -3.14 -3.58 -1.63
N ALA A 251 -4.13 -2.80 -2.08
CA ALA A 251 -4.72 -2.99 -3.40
C ALA A 251 -3.76 -2.68 -4.53
N SER A 252 -2.85 -1.72 -4.33
CA SER A 252 -1.86 -1.32 -5.32
C SER A 252 -0.77 -2.35 -5.50
N ASP A 253 -0.32 -2.94 -4.40
CA ASP A 253 0.70 -3.98 -4.38
C ASP A 253 0.25 -5.21 -5.19
N VAL A 254 -0.98 -5.67 -4.96
CA VAL A 254 -1.56 -6.79 -5.72
C VAL A 254 -2.39 -6.36 -6.94
N SER A 255 -2.26 -5.12 -7.40
CA SER A 255 -3.16 -4.54 -8.42
C SER A 255 -3.16 -5.29 -9.74
N HIS A 256 -2.07 -5.98 -10.08
CA HIS A 256 -1.97 -6.82 -11.28
C HIS A 256 -3.02 -7.94 -11.33
N THR A 257 -3.50 -8.42 -10.17
CA THR A 257 -4.58 -9.42 -10.07
C THR A 257 -5.96 -8.86 -10.39
N MET A 258 -6.11 -7.52 -10.35
CA MET A 258 -7.36 -6.77 -10.57
C MET A 258 -7.29 -5.95 -11.87
N GLN A 259 -6.40 -6.33 -12.78
CA GLN A 259 -6.23 -5.72 -14.10
C GLN A 259 -6.55 -6.72 -15.21
N HIS A 260 -6.46 -6.31 -16.47
CA HIS A 260 -6.72 -7.19 -17.60
C HIS A 260 -5.85 -8.46 -17.54
N TRP A 261 -6.44 -9.60 -17.94
CA TRP A 261 -5.82 -10.93 -17.96
C TRP A 261 -4.35 -10.98 -18.38
N HIS A 262 -3.95 -10.27 -19.44
CA HIS A 262 -2.57 -10.30 -19.92
C HIS A 262 -1.58 -9.65 -18.94
N VAL A 263 -2.02 -8.65 -18.16
CA VAL A 263 -1.20 -8.03 -17.11
C VAL A 263 -1.09 -8.96 -15.92
N TYR A 264 -2.22 -9.50 -15.46
CA TYR A 264 -2.24 -10.53 -14.41
C TYR A 264 -1.29 -11.69 -14.76
N LEU A 265 -1.42 -12.27 -15.96
CA LEU A 265 -0.61 -13.39 -16.40
C LEU A 265 0.88 -13.04 -16.49
N LYS A 266 1.23 -11.82 -16.92
CA LYS A 266 2.63 -11.36 -16.96
C LYS A 266 3.25 -11.35 -15.57
N TRP A 267 2.57 -10.75 -14.59
CA TRP A 267 3.07 -10.63 -13.22
C TRP A 267 3.03 -11.97 -12.47
N ASN A 268 1.97 -12.76 -12.66
CA ASN A 268 1.88 -14.12 -12.13
C ASN A 268 3.05 -15.00 -12.59
N LYS A 269 3.42 -14.93 -13.88
CA LYS A 269 4.60 -15.63 -14.43
C LYS A 269 5.90 -15.21 -13.75
N ARG A 270 6.10 -13.90 -13.54
CA ARG A 270 7.27 -13.37 -12.84
C ARG A 270 7.34 -13.88 -11.40
N LEU A 271 6.22 -13.88 -10.67
CA LEU A 271 6.21 -14.39 -9.30
C LEU A 271 6.46 -15.90 -9.24
N PHE A 272 5.88 -16.66 -10.17
CA PHE A 272 6.15 -18.09 -10.30
C PHE A 272 7.63 -18.37 -10.56
N GLU A 273 8.23 -17.66 -11.51
CA GLU A 273 9.65 -17.76 -11.85
C GLU A 273 10.54 -17.45 -10.65
N GLU A 274 10.25 -16.38 -9.91
CA GLU A 274 11.01 -16.02 -8.72
C GLU A 274 10.98 -17.12 -7.65
N MET A 275 9.80 -17.67 -7.36
CA MET A 275 9.66 -18.76 -6.40
C MET A 275 10.32 -20.06 -6.90
N SER A 276 10.28 -20.33 -8.20
CA SER A 276 10.96 -21.48 -8.80
C SER A 276 12.48 -21.36 -8.71
N ILE A 277 13.03 -20.15 -8.88
CA ILE A 277 14.46 -19.88 -8.66
C ILE A 277 14.82 -20.10 -7.19
N ALA A 278 14.00 -19.61 -6.25
CA ALA A 278 14.23 -19.85 -4.82
C ALA A 278 14.22 -21.36 -4.49
N PHE A 279 13.28 -22.12 -5.04
CA PHE A 279 13.24 -23.58 -4.90
C PHE A 279 14.48 -24.27 -5.48
N ALA A 280 14.87 -23.92 -6.70
CA ALA A 280 16.04 -24.50 -7.36
C ALA A 280 17.35 -24.27 -6.58
N HIS A 281 17.44 -23.14 -5.87
CA HIS A 281 18.56 -22.82 -4.97
C HIS A 281 18.42 -23.40 -3.55
N GLY A 282 17.39 -24.20 -3.27
CA GLY A 282 17.14 -24.79 -1.95
C GLY A 282 16.67 -23.79 -0.89
N ARG A 283 16.27 -22.58 -1.31
CA ARG A 283 15.71 -21.50 -0.48
C ARG A 283 14.18 -21.59 -0.35
N MET A 284 13.60 -22.72 -0.75
CA MET A 284 12.20 -23.04 -0.54
C MET A 284 12.02 -24.55 -0.46
N SER A 285 11.15 -25.03 0.41
CA SER A 285 11.00 -26.47 0.71
C SER A 285 10.10 -27.24 -0.26
N CYS A 286 9.28 -26.54 -1.06
CA CYS A 286 8.28 -27.14 -1.93
C CYS A 286 8.34 -26.49 -3.31
N ASP A 287 8.21 -27.29 -4.37
CA ASP A 287 8.14 -26.80 -5.74
C ASP A 287 6.84 -25.99 -5.97
N PRO A 288 6.91 -24.71 -6.42
CA PRO A 288 5.74 -23.90 -6.75
C PRO A 288 4.74 -24.61 -7.64
N ALA A 289 5.20 -25.39 -8.62
CA ALA A 289 4.36 -26.04 -9.62
C ALA A 289 3.31 -26.97 -9.01
N VAL A 290 3.61 -27.55 -7.85
CA VAL A 290 2.72 -28.51 -7.16
C VAL A 290 1.50 -27.82 -6.56
N PHE A 291 1.63 -26.56 -6.15
CA PHE A 291 0.56 -25.84 -5.45
C PHE A 291 0.05 -24.61 -6.21
N TRP A 292 0.73 -24.10 -7.24
CA TRP A 292 0.42 -22.81 -7.88
C TRP A 292 -1.03 -22.67 -8.32
N TYR A 293 -1.55 -23.68 -9.02
CA TYR A 293 -2.92 -23.65 -9.54
C TYR A 293 -3.95 -23.43 -8.42
N HIS A 294 -3.86 -24.24 -7.35
CA HIS A 294 -4.77 -24.17 -6.22
C HIS A 294 -4.49 -22.96 -5.33
N GLY A 295 -3.21 -22.58 -5.19
CA GLY A 295 -2.75 -21.41 -4.45
C GLY A 295 -3.34 -20.11 -5.02
N GLU A 296 -3.28 -19.92 -6.33
CA GLU A 296 -3.84 -18.74 -6.99
C GLU A 296 -5.37 -18.66 -6.83
N LEU A 297 -6.10 -19.78 -7.00
CA LEU A 297 -7.54 -19.80 -6.73
C LEU A 297 -7.85 -19.41 -5.28
N ASN A 298 -7.09 -19.97 -4.33
CA ASN A 298 -7.23 -19.65 -2.92
C ASN A 298 -6.88 -18.18 -2.63
N PHE A 299 -5.89 -17.61 -3.32
CA PHE A 299 -5.49 -16.22 -3.20
C PHE A 299 -6.60 -15.28 -3.72
N PHE A 300 -7.20 -15.59 -4.86
CA PHE A 300 -8.35 -14.84 -5.35
C PHE A 300 -9.54 -14.90 -4.40
N ASP A 301 -9.92 -16.11 -3.97
CA ASP A 301 -11.14 -16.35 -3.20
C ASP A 301 -11.04 -15.78 -1.76
N ASN A 302 -9.85 -15.85 -1.13
CA ASN A 302 -9.68 -15.46 0.27
C ASN A 302 -9.01 -14.10 0.48
N TYR A 303 -8.37 -13.53 -0.54
CA TYR A 303 -7.66 -12.25 -0.41
C TYR A 303 -8.09 -11.21 -1.46
N VAL A 304 -7.85 -11.47 -2.76
CA VAL A 304 -8.06 -10.45 -3.82
C VAL A 304 -9.51 -10.01 -3.92
N ILE A 305 -10.46 -10.95 -4.01
CA ILE A 305 -11.88 -10.63 -4.15
C ILE A 305 -12.43 -9.95 -2.89
N PRO A 306 -12.15 -10.44 -1.66
CA PRO A 306 -12.49 -9.71 -0.44
C PRO A 306 -11.90 -8.30 -0.38
N LEU A 307 -10.65 -8.10 -0.80
CA LEU A 307 -10.01 -6.79 -0.84
C LEU A 307 -10.71 -5.85 -1.82
N ALA A 308 -10.98 -6.31 -3.05
CA ALA A 308 -11.70 -5.54 -4.06
C ALA A 308 -13.11 -5.13 -3.58
N LYS A 309 -13.81 -6.02 -2.86
CA LYS A 309 -15.11 -5.69 -2.24
C LYS A 309 -14.97 -4.61 -1.17
N LYS A 310 -13.97 -4.69 -0.28
CA LYS A 310 -13.72 -3.67 0.74
C LYS A 310 -13.41 -2.30 0.12
N ILE A 311 -12.66 -2.25 -0.97
CA ILE A 311 -12.44 -0.99 -1.73
C ILE A 311 -13.78 -0.39 -2.18
N GLY A 312 -14.72 -1.22 -2.65
CA GLY A 312 -16.08 -0.78 -2.96
C GLY A 312 -16.89 -0.34 -1.74
N GLU A 313 -16.84 -1.11 -0.65
CA GLU A 313 -17.53 -0.81 0.61
C GLU A 313 -17.04 0.48 1.29
N CYS A 314 -15.80 0.90 1.02
CA CYS A 314 -15.30 2.20 1.48
C CYS A 314 -16.13 3.36 0.93
N GLY A 315 -16.74 3.21 -0.26
CA GLY A 315 -17.53 4.25 -0.92
C GLY A 315 -16.70 5.45 -1.41
N VAL A 316 -15.36 5.35 -1.37
CA VAL A 316 -14.43 6.45 -1.66
C VAL A 316 -13.95 6.45 -3.12
N PHE A 317 -14.01 5.33 -3.84
CA PHE A 317 -13.31 5.15 -5.13
C PHE A 317 -14.23 5.18 -6.38
N GLY A 318 -15.53 5.47 -6.18
CA GLY A 318 -16.53 5.55 -7.25
C GLY A 318 -16.55 4.30 -8.14
N VAL A 319 -16.76 4.48 -9.44
CA VAL A 319 -16.81 3.39 -10.44
C VAL A 319 -15.55 2.50 -10.52
N SER A 320 -14.43 2.93 -9.93
CA SER A 320 -13.18 2.17 -9.95
C SER A 320 -13.24 0.91 -9.11
N SER A 321 -14.04 0.90 -8.05
CA SER A 321 -14.21 -0.30 -7.23
C SER A 321 -14.85 -1.42 -8.03
N ASP A 322 -15.80 -1.08 -8.89
CA ASP A 322 -16.49 -2.05 -9.74
C ASP A 322 -15.53 -2.60 -10.80
N GLU A 323 -14.67 -1.77 -11.38
CA GLU A 323 -13.61 -2.22 -12.31
C GLU A 323 -12.69 -3.27 -11.65
N TYR A 324 -12.18 -2.98 -10.46
CA TYR A 324 -11.26 -3.88 -9.74
C TYR A 324 -11.92 -5.23 -9.43
N LEU A 325 -13.15 -5.20 -8.91
CA LEU A 325 -13.90 -6.42 -8.60
C LEU A 325 -14.23 -7.23 -9.86
N ASN A 326 -14.64 -6.56 -10.94
CA ASN A 326 -14.95 -7.24 -12.21
C ASN A 326 -13.72 -7.93 -12.81
N TYR A 327 -12.56 -7.27 -12.82
CA TYR A 327 -11.32 -7.89 -13.28
C TYR A 327 -10.87 -9.02 -12.37
N ALA A 328 -10.97 -8.88 -11.04
CA ALA A 328 -10.65 -9.96 -10.09
C ALA A 328 -11.49 -11.22 -10.37
N LEU A 329 -12.82 -11.05 -10.51
CA LEU A 329 -13.74 -12.15 -10.80
C LEU A 329 -13.46 -12.78 -12.18
N SER A 330 -13.18 -11.95 -13.19
CA SER A 330 -12.86 -12.43 -14.54
C SER A 330 -11.54 -13.21 -14.56
N ASN A 331 -10.49 -12.70 -13.92
CA ASN A 331 -9.18 -13.36 -13.85
C ASN A 331 -9.27 -14.67 -13.06
N ARG A 332 -9.98 -14.68 -11.93
CA ARG A 332 -10.24 -15.90 -11.15
C ARG A 332 -10.92 -16.96 -12.00
N LYS A 333 -11.96 -16.60 -12.76
CA LYS A 333 -12.67 -17.52 -13.66
C LYS A 333 -11.80 -18.02 -14.80
N GLU A 334 -11.00 -17.14 -15.40
CA GLU A 334 -10.11 -17.52 -16.50
C GLU A 334 -8.97 -18.42 -16.01
N TRP A 335 -8.44 -18.18 -14.81
CA TRP A 335 -7.46 -19.04 -14.16
C TRP A 335 -8.02 -20.41 -13.80
N GLU A 336 -9.26 -20.52 -13.35
CA GLU A 336 -9.92 -21.81 -13.13
C GLU A 336 -10.00 -22.64 -14.43
N LEU A 337 -10.23 -21.99 -15.57
CA LEU A 337 -10.34 -22.68 -16.86
C LEU A 337 -8.99 -23.08 -17.46
N LYS A 338 -7.96 -22.23 -17.31
CA LYS A 338 -6.69 -22.34 -18.05
C LYS A 338 -5.45 -22.54 -17.18
N GLY A 339 -5.57 -22.36 -15.86
CA GLY A 339 -4.43 -22.25 -14.95
C GLY A 339 -3.53 -23.49 -14.90
N ARG A 340 -4.10 -24.70 -15.05
CA ARG A 340 -3.31 -25.94 -15.07
C ARG A 340 -2.38 -26.03 -16.29
N ASP A 341 -2.90 -25.70 -17.47
CA ASP A 341 -2.12 -25.67 -18.70
C ASP A 341 -1.08 -24.56 -18.66
N ILE A 342 -1.45 -23.39 -18.11
CA ILE A 342 -0.53 -22.27 -17.92
C ILE A 342 0.63 -22.65 -17.00
N VAL A 343 0.39 -23.29 -15.86
CA VAL A 343 1.45 -23.79 -14.97
C VAL A 343 2.36 -24.77 -15.71
N THR A 344 1.78 -25.70 -16.46
CA THR A 344 2.53 -26.66 -17.27
C THR A 344 3.43 -25.95 -18.30
N ASP A 345 2.95 -24.87 -18.92
CA ASP A 345 3.72 -24.09 -19.87
C ASP A 345 4.78 -23.22 -19.19
N MET A 346 4.49 -22.65 -18.02
CA MET A 346 5.48 -21.91 -17.22
C MET A 346 6.65 -22.82 -16.81
N MET A 347 6.37 -24.07 -16.42
CA MET A 347 7.40 -25.05 -16.09
C MET A 347 8.33 -25.38 -17.27
N LYS A 348 7.85 -25.31 -18.51
CA LYS A 348 8.68 -25.56 -19.70
C LYS A 348 9.56 -24.35 -20.07
N SER A 349 9.21 -23.17 -19.58
CA SER A 349 9.93 -21.92 -19.87
C SER A 349 10.98 -21.55 -18.82
N LEU A 350 10.99 -22.26 -17.68
CA LEU A 350 12.08 -22.26 -16.71
C LEU A 350 13.21 -23.16 -17.18
#